data_AF-A0A2D0H7U9-F1
#
_entry.id   AF-A0A2D0H7U9-F1
#
_cell.length_a   1.000
_cell.length_b   1.000
_cell.length_c   1.000
_cell.angle_alpha   90.00
_cell.angle_beta   90.00
_cell.angle_gamma   90.00
#
_symmetry.space_group_name_H-M   'P 1'
#
loop_
_entity.id
_entity.type
_entity.pdbx_description
1 polymer ?
#
loop_
_entity_poly.entity_id
_entity_poly.type
_entity_poly.pdbx_seq_one_letter_code
_entity_poly.pdbx_strand_id
1 'polypeptide(L)'
;MDKKVVQAILQFPERDLFLRGIRAFVGFKQIGIDYVRPERMFGITTNNLAKNIAWAKKGVLSFSYTPLTILSFLGTALLLVTLLLAIMQILSRILFPSSAPKGITTVLLTILFFGSVNLFGLGIVAEYIAKIFEEVKQRPHFIRRTIIKNGEIRSAYDSVKT
;
A
#
# COMPACT_ATOMS: atom_id res chain seq x y z
N MET A 1 -8.53 8.22 -25.03
CA MET A 1 -7.54 7.12 -25.01
C MET A 1 -7.77 6.29 -26.26
N ASP A 2 -6.71 5.84 -26.94
CA ASP A 2 -6.82 4.93 -28.08
C ASP A 2 -7.44 3.59 -27.64
N LYS A 3 -8.23 2.96 -28.51
CA LYS A 3 -8.88 1.67 -28.29
C LYS A 3 -7.89 0.59 -27.83
N LYS A 4 -6.68 0.56 -28.38
CA LYS A 4 -5.65 -0.42 -27.98
C LYS A 4 -5.24 -0.28 -26.50
N VAL A 5 -5.17 0.95 -25.99
CA VAL A 5 -4.81 1.22 -24.59
C VAL A 5 -5.92 0.76 -23.67
N VAL A 6 -7.18 1.05 -24.05
CA VAL A 6 -8.36 0.61 -23.29
C VAL A 6 -8.43 -0.91 -23.24
N GLN A 7 -8.20 -1.59 -24.36
CA GLN A 7 -8.19 -3.05 -24.43
C GLN A 7 -7.10 -3.66 -23.53
N ALA A 8 -5.90 -3.08 -23.50
CA ALA A 8 -4.84 -3.54 -22.60
C ALA A 8 -5.24 -3.38 -21.12
N ILE A 9 -5.80 -2.23 -20.73
CA ILE A 9 -6.24 -1.98 -19.35
C ILE A 9 -7.37 -2.93 -18.93
N LEU A 10 -8.29 -3.26 -19.84
CA LEU A 10 -9.40 -4.19 -19.56
C LEU A 10 -8.96 -5.63 -19.29
N GLN A 11 -7.71 -5.99 -19.62
CA GLN A 11 -7.15 -7.32 -19.33
C GLN A 11 -6.59 -7.44 -17.92
N PHE A 12 -6.49 -6.35 -17.16
CA PHE A 12 -5.88 -6.36 -15.84
C PHE A 12 -6.86 -7.03 -14.86
N PRO A 13 -6.43 -8.08 -14.14
CA PRO A 13 -7.30 -8.78 -13.19
C PRO A 13 -7.46 -8.02 -11.86
N GLU A 14 -6.73 -6.91 -11.70
CA GLU A 14 -6.67 -6.10 -10.48
C GLU A 14 -8.03 -5.55 -10.08
N ARG A 15 -8.42 -5.81 -8.83
CA ARG A 15 -9.67 -5.31 -8.24
C ARG A 15 -9.48 -3.95 -7.60
N ASP A 16 -8.38 -3.75 -6.88
CA ASP A 16 -8.02 -2.46 -6.32
C ASP A 16 -7.40 -1.52 -7.37
N LEU A 17 -8.24 -1.07 -8.30
CA LEU A 17 -7.82 -0.23 -9.43
C LEU A 17 -7.31 1.13 -8.95
N PHE A 18 -6.02 1.37 -9.17
CA PHE A 18 -5.43 2.70 -9.10
C PHE A 18 -5.14 3.20 -10.52
N LEU A 19 -6.18 3.71 -11.20
CA LEU A 19 -6.12 4.13 -12.60
C LEU A 19 -4.99 5.12 -12.91
N ARG A 20 -4.59 5.96 -11.94
CA ARG A 20 -3.47 6.90 -12.10
C ARG A 20 -2.13 6.17 -12.28
N GLY A 21 -1.95 5.03 -11.62
CA GLY A 21 -0.79 4.15 -11.77
C GLY A 21 -0.91 3.26 -13.00
N ILE A 22 -2.06 2.60 -13.20
CA ILE A 22 -2.29 1.70 -14.34
C ILE A 22 -2.05 2.41 -15.68
N ARG A 23 -2.57 3.63 -15.85
CA ARG A 23 -2.36 4.41 -17.09
C ARG A 23 -0.88 4.73 -17.36
N ALA A 24 -0.06 4.85 -16.31
CA ALA A 24 1.36 5.08 -16.44
C ALA A 24 2.10 3.75 -16.71
N PHE A 25 1.66 2.67 -16.06
CA PHE A 25 2.22 1.33 -16.16
C PHE A 25 2.07 0.72 -17.57
N VAL A 26 0.96 0.95 -18.27
CA VAL A 26 0.74 0.39 -19.63
C VAL A 26 1.76 0.87 -20.69
N GLY A 27 2.56 1.90 -20.41
CA GLY A 27 3.75 2.23 -21.21
C GLY A 27 3.52 2.78 -22.63
N PHE A 28 2.27 2.96 -23.06
CA PHE A 28 1.97 3.55 -24.37
C PHE A 28 2.43 5.02 -24.46
N LYS A 29 2.54 5.53 -25.70
CA LYS A 29 2.86 6.94 -25.98
C LYS A 29 1.88 7.86 -25.24
N GLN A 30 2.42 8.68 -24.37
CA GLN A 30 1.70 9.65 -23.54
C GLN A 30 2.30 11.03 -23.77
N ILE A 31 1.45 12.05 -23.78
CA ILE A 31 1.86 13.45 -23.86
C ILE A 31 1.01 14.24 -22.85
N GLY A 32 1.66 15.10 -22.07
CA GLY A 32 0.98 16.10 -21.25
C GLY A 32 0.63 17.30 -22.12
N ILE A 33 -0.58 17.83 -21.96
CA ILE A 33 -0.97 19.09 -22.59
C ILE A 33 -0.97 20.14 -21.49
N ASP A 34 -0.12 21.15 -21.65
CA ASP A 34 -0.07 22.26 -20.70
C ASP A 34 -1.41 23.01 -20.74
N TYR A 35 -1.99 23.18 -19.56
CA TYR A 35 -3.27 23.83 -19.39
C TYR A 35 -3.19 24.78 -18.21
N VAL A 36 -3.38 26.07 -18.48
CA VAL A 36 -3.51 27.09 -17.44
C VAL A 36 -4.95 27.09 -16.97
N ARG A 37 -5.17 26.53 -15.78
CA ARG A 37 -6.50 26.49 -15.15
C ARG A 37 -6.80 27.84 -14.50
N PRO A 38 -7.92 28.51 -14.84
CA PRO A 38 -8.33 29.73 -14.16
C PRO A 38 -8.66 29.46 -12.69
N GLU A 39 -8.57 30.49 -11.87
CA GLU A 39 -8.91 30.40 -10.45
C GLU A 39 -10.39 30.00 -10.28
N ARG A 40 -10.66 29.17 -9.27
CA ARG A 40 -12.00 28.64 -9.03
C ARG A 40 -12.85 29.75 -8.41
N MET A 41 -13.90 30.19 -9.11
CA MET A 41 -14.79 31.26 -8.61
C MET A 41 -15.69 30.81 -7.43
N PHE A 42 -16.04 29.52 -7.34
CA PHE A 42 -16.94 29.01 -6.31
C PHE A 42 -16.56 27.60 -5.84
N GLY A 43 -16.86 27.31 -4.57
CA GLY A 43 -16.75 25.99 -3.96
C GLY A 43 -15.45 25.76 -3.18
N ILE A 44 -15.44 24.69 -2.38
CA ILE A 44 -14.34 24.33 -1.50
C ILE A 44 -13.39 23.38 -2.24
N THR A 45 -12.09 23.51 -1.98
CA THR A 45 -11.10 22.55 -2.49
C THR A 45 -11.41 21.13 -2.01
N THR A 46 -11.50 20.19 -2.95
CA THR A 46 -11.58 18.76 -2.63
C THR A 46 -10.21 18.17 -2.28
N ASN A 47 -9.14 18.93 -2.55
CA ASN A 47 -7.76 18.51 -2.35
C ASN A 47 -7.36 18.72 -0.89
N ASN A 48 -7.03 17.61 -0.20
CA ASN A 48 -6.58 17.61 1.18
C ASN A 48 -5.27 16.81 1.24
N LEU A 49 -4.28 17.33 1.97
CA LEU A 49 -2.99 16.67 2.17
C LEU A 49 -3.14 15.21 2.64
N ALA A 50 -4.05 14.94 3.58
CA ALA A 50 -4.31 13.59 4.08
C ALA A 50 -4.80 12.64 2.97
N LYS A 51 -5.67 13.14 2.08
CA LYS A 51 -6.13 12.35 0.92
C LYS A 51 -4.98 12.10 -0.06
N ASN A 52 -4.08 13.06 -0.24
CA ASN A 52 -2.93 12.90 -1.13
C ASN A 52 -1.93 11.87 -0.60
N ILE A 53 -1.69 11.85 0.71
CA ILE A 53 -0.88 10.81 1.36
C ILE A 53 -1.53 9.44 1.16
N ALA A 54 -2.85 9.34 1.34
CA ALA A 54 -3.58 8.09 1.08
C ALA A 54 -3.45 7.63 -0.39
N TRP A 55 -3.51 8.56 -1.35
CA TRP A 55 -3.27 8.24 -2.77
C TRP A 55 -1.84 7.77 -3.04
N ALA A 56 -0.84 8.43 -2.47
CA ALA A 56 0.57 8.06 -2.61
C ALA A 56 0.81 6.66 -2.03
N LYS A 57 0.29 6.41 -0.81
CA LYS A 57 0.32 5.10 -0.15
C LYS A 57 -0.30 4.01 -1.03
N LYS A 58 -1.49 4.27 -1.58
CA LYS A 58 -2.17 3.35 -2.50
C LYS A 58 -1.29 3.02 -3.72
N GLY A 59 -0.66 4.04 -4.31
CA GLY A 59 0.25 3.87 -5.45
C GLY A 59 1.46 3.01 -5.12
N VAL A 60 2.17 3.29 -4.03
CA VAL A 60 3.38 2.53 -3.65
C VAL A 60 3.02 1.07 -3.36
N LEU A 61 1.96 0.81 -2.60
CA LEU A 61 1.59 -0.53 -2.18
C LEU A 61 1.01 -1.39 -3.32
N SER A 62 0.35 -0.78 -4.30
CA SER A 62 -0.20 -1.53 -5.46
C SER A 62 0.85 -1.87 -6.50
N PHE A 63 1.89 -1.05 -6.67
CA PHE A 63 2.87 -1.20 -7.76
C PHE A 63 4.27 -1.60 -7.28
N SER A 64 4.47 -1.77 -5.98
CA SER A 64 5.79 -2.09 -5.43
C SER A 64 5.73 -2.94 -4.15
N TYR A 65 6.75 -3.77 -3.98
CA TYR A 65 7.04 -4.52 -2.76
C TYR A 65 8.15 -3.85 -1.91
N THR A 66 8.65 -2.67 -2.31
CA THR A 66 9.73 -1.95 -1.62
C THR A 66 9.49 -1.75 -0.11
N PRO A 67 8.29 -1.34 0.37
CA PRO A 67 8.04 -1.20 1.81
C PRO A 67 8.26 -2.51 2.57
N LEU A 68 7.88 -3.64 1.98
CA LEU A 68 8.07 -4.96 2.58
C LEU A 68 9.56 -5.33 2.63
N THR A 69 10.32 -5.03 1.57
CA THR A 69 11.78 -5.27 1.54
C THR A 69 12.52 -4.41 2.56
N ILE A 70 12.16 -3.13 2.70
CA ILE A 70 12.74 -2.24 3.72
C ILE A 70 12.48 -2.79 5.11
N LEU A 71 11.26 -3.26 5.36
CA LEU A 71 10.90 -3.84 6.65
C LEU A 71 11.72 -5.10 6.96
N SER A 72 11.88 -6.01 5.99
CA SER A 72 12.72 -7.20 6.16
C SER A 72 14.18 -6.84 6.46
N PHE A 73 14.73 -5.86 5.74
CA PHE A 73 16.10 -5.38 5.98
C PHE A 73 16.27 -4.79 7.39
N LEU A 74 15.34 -3.93 7.82
CA LEU A 74 15.33 -3.37 9.17
C LEU A 74 15.22 -4.46 10.24
N GLY A 75 14.35 -5.45 10.02
CA GLY A 75 14.21 -6.60 10.91
C GLY A 75 15.51 -7.39 11.06
N THR A 76 16.18 -7.69 9.94
CA THR A 76 17.49 -8.37 9.96
C THR A 76 18.56 -7.54 10.67
N ALA A 77 18.64 -6.24 10.39
CA ALA A 77 19.59 -5.34 11.05
C ALA A 77 19.37 -5.29 12.58
N LEU A 78 18.11 -5.17 13.01
CA LEU A 78 17.75 -5.16 14.43
C LEU A 78 18.04 -6.50 15.12
N LEU A 79 17.85 -7.62 14.43
CA LEU A 79 18.22 -8.94 14.93
C LEU A 79 19.73 -9.04 15.18
N LEU A 80 20.56 -8.57 14.23
CA LEU A 80 22.02 -8.57 14.37
C LEU A 80 22.49 -7.70 15.55
N VAL A 81 21.92 -6.49 15.68
CA VAL A 81 22.21 -5.61 16.82
C VAL A 81 21.82 -6.27 18.15
N THR A 82 20.64 -6.90 18.20
CA THR A 82 20.15 -7.59 19.40
C THR A 82 21.05 -8.76 19.78
N LEU A 83 21.51 -9.56 18.80
CA LEU A 83 22.43 -10.67 19.04
C LEU A 83 23.77 -10.17 19.60
N LEU A 84 24.31 -9.10 19.03
CA LEU A 84 25.57 -8.51 19.48
C LEU A 84 25.45 -7.97 20.93
N LEU A 85 24.37 -7.23 21.22
CA LEU A 85 24.10 -6.73 22.58
C LEU A 85 23.89 -7.87 23.58
N ALA A 86 23.22 -8.95 23.19
CA ALA A 86 23.03 -10.13 24.04
C ALA A 86 24.37 -10.81 24.36
N ILE A 87 25.24 -11.01 23.37
CA ILE A 87 26.59 -11.57 23.57
C ILE A 87 27.41 -10.68 24.49
N MET A 88 27.43 -9.36 24.26
CA MET A 88 28.14 -8.41 25.13
C MET A 88 27.62 -8.45 26.57
N GLN A 89 26.31 -8.56 26.77
CA GLN A 89 25.70 -8.64 28.09
C GLN A 89 26.02 -9.96 28.82
N ILE A 90 26.08 -11.07 28.10
CA ILE A 90 26.48 -12.37 28.66
C ILE A 90 27.95 -12.33 29.08
N LEU A 91 28.83 -11.81 28.22
CA LEU A 91 30.25 -11.67 28.51
C LEU A 91 30.51 -10.73 29.69
N SER A 92 29.82 -9.58 29.75
CA SER A 92 29.96 -8.64 30.86
C SER A 92 29.52 -9.25 32.20
N ARG A 93 28.44 -10.04 32.20
CA ARG A 93 27.96 -10.77 33.39
C ARG A 93 28.97 -11.79 33.91
N ILE A 94 29.65 -12.52 33.02
CA ILE A 94 30.63 -13.55 33.39
C ILE A 94 31.93 -12.92 33.90
N LEU A 95 32.40 -11.85 33.25
CA LEU A 95 33.69 -11.21 33.57
C LEU A 95 33.60 -10.24 34.76
N PHE A 96 32.44 -9.60 34.98
CA PHE A 96 32.25 -8.60 36.02
C PHE A 96 30.94 -8.81 36.81
N PRO A 97 30.89 -9.81 37.73
CA PRO A 97 29.66 -10.21 38.43
C PRO A 97 29.07 -9.13 39.36
N SER A 98 29.88 -8.17 39.80
CA SER A 98 29.52 -7.10 40.75
C SER A 98 29.05 -5.80 40.08
N SER A 99 29.12 -5.71 38.76
CA SER A 99 28.79 -4.50 37.99
C SER A 99 27.36 -4.55 37.46
N ALA A 100 26.38 -4.25 38.31
CA ALA A 100 24.99 -4.08 37.89
C ALA A 100 24.56 -2.60 38.01
N PRO A 101 24.48 -1.84 36.91
CA PRO A 101 23.96 -0.47 36.94
C PRO A 101 22.43 -0.46 36.82
N LYS A 102 21.79 0.48 37.52
CA LYS A 102 20.38 0.84 37.32
C LYS A 102 20.17 1.32 35.87
N GLY A 103 19.42 0.54 35.08
CA GLY A 103 19.19 0.79 33.64
C GLY A 103 17.73 0.64 33.21
N ILE A 104 16.79 0.76 34.15
CA ILE A 104 15.35 0.51 33.89
C ILE A 104 14.83 1.41 32.76
N THR A 105 15.20 2.69 32.74
CA THR A 105 14.79 3.63 31.69
C THR A 105 15.30 3.20 30.31
N THR A 106 16.56 2.79 30.19
CA THR A 106 17.17 2.36 28.93
C THR A 106 16.57 1.05 28.45
N VAL A 107 16.32 0.09 29.35
CA VAL A 107 15.65 -1.18 29.05
C VAL A 107 14.21 -0.93 28.58
N LEU A 108 13.47 -0.07 29.27
CA LEU A 108 12.08 0.24 28.95
C LEU A 108 11.95 0.96 27.60
N LEU A 109 12.82 1.93 27.31
CA LEU A 109 12.89 2.58 26.00
C LEU A 109 13.27 1.60 24.88
N THR A 110 14.18 0.67 25.16
CA THR A 110 14.60 -0.36 24.19
C THR A 110 13.44 -1.31 23.88
N ILE A 111 12.74 -1.81 24.91
CA ILE A 111 11.57 -2.68 24.75
C ILE A 111 10.46 -1.95 23.98
N LEU A 112 10.15 -0.69 24.34
CA LEU A 112 9.14 0.10 23.64
C LEU A 112 9.54 0.34 22.19
N PHE A 113 10.80 0.69 21.91
CA PHE A 113 11.30 0.90 20.56
C PHE A 113 11.14 -0.35 19.70
N PHE A 114 11.64 -1.50 20.16
CA PHE A 114 11.48 -2.76 19.43
C PHE A 114 10.01 -3.16 19.31
N GLY A 115 9.19 -2.95 20.35
CA GLY A 115 7.75 -3.20 20.31
C GLY A 115 7.04 -2.35 19.26
N SER A 116 7.34 -1.05 19.19
CA SER A 116 6.80 -0.13 18.19
C SER A 116 7.21 -0.52 16.77
N VAL A 117 8.47 -0.91 16.55
CA VAL A 117 8.95 -1.36 15.22
C VAL A 117 8.25 -2.66 14.80
N ASN A 118 8.04 -3.61 15.71
CA ASN A 118 7.32 -4.85 15.42
C ASN A 118 5.86 -4.59 15.05
N LEU A 119 5.15 -3.75 15.81
CA LEU A 119 3.77 -3.37 15.50
C LEU A 119 3.67 -2.61 14.17
N PHE A 120 4.62 -1.72 13.89
CA PHE A 120 4.72 -1.04 12.60
C PHE A 120 4.90 -2.03 11.45
N GLY A 121 5.80 -3.01 11.62
CA GLY A 121 6.04 -4.05 10.65
C GLY A 121 4.81 -4.92 10.38
N LEU A 122 4.14 -5.37 11.44
CA LEU A 122 2.87 -6.10 11.34
C LEU A 122 1.80 -5.28 10.62
N GLY A 123 1.74 -3.96 10.85
CA GLY A 123 0.82 -3.07 10.13
C GLY A 123 1.04 -3.05 8.63
N ILE A 124 2.30 -3.00 8.17
CA ILE A 124 2.64 -3.07 6.73
C ILE A 124 2.21 -4.43 6.16
N VAL A 125 2.57 -5.52 6.83
CA VAL A 125 2.22 -6.88 6.38
C VAL A 125 0.69 -7.04 6.30
N ALA A 126 -0.04 -6.58 7.31
CA ALA A 126 -1.51 -6.63 7.33
C ALA A 126 -2.13 -5.87 6.14
N GLU A 127 -1.54 -4.76 5.71
CA GLU A 127 -2.04 -4.01 4.55
C GLU A 127 -1.84 -4.74 3.23
N TYR A 128 -0.71 -5.42 3.05
CA TYR A 128 -0.50 -6.31 1.90
C TYR A 128 -1.44 -7.52 1.94
N ILE A 129 -1.65 -8.13 3.11
CA ILE A 129 -2.63 -9.21 3.27
C ILE A 129 -4.04 -8.74 2.93
N ALA A 130 -4.44 -7.53 3.36
CA ALA A 130 -5.74 -6.97 3.02
C ALA A 130 -5.92 -6.79 1.51
N LYS A 131 -4.87 -6.33 0.81
CA LYS A 131 -4.88 -6.24 -0.67
C LYS A 131 -5.01 -7.62 -1.32
N ILE A 132 -4.22 -8.60 -0.88
CA ILE A 132 -4.32 -9.98 -1.37
C ILE A 132 -5.74 -10.51 -1.15
N PHE A 133 -6.33 -10.25 0.01
CA PHE A 133 -7.70 -10.66 0.32
C PHE A 133 -8.73 -9.99 -0.61
N GLU A 134 -8.58 -8.71 -0.96
CA GLU A 134 -9.43 -8.06 -1.96
C GLU A 134 -9.33 -8.74 -3.34
N GLU A 135 -8.13 -9.09 -3.77
CA GLU A 135 -7.90 -9.75 -5.07
C GLU A 135 -8.45 -11.19 -5.09
N VAL A 136 -8.23 -11.96 -4.01
CA VAL A 136 -8.67 -13.37 -3.89
C VAL A 136 -10.18 -13.51 -3.72
N LYS A 137 -10.87 -12.52 -3.11
CA LYS A 137 -12.34 -12.55 -2.95
C LYS A 137 -13.11 -12.69 -4.25
N GLN A 138 -12.50 -12.29 -5.35
CA GLN A 138 -13.07 -12.40 -6.69
C GLN A 138 -14.46 -11.76 -6.93
N ARG A 139 -14.88 -10.76 -6.12
CA ARG A 139 -16.19 -10.09 -6.24
C ARG A 139 -16.29 -9.09 -7.39
N PRO A 140 -17.23 -9.24 -8.34
CA PRO A 140 -17.31 -8.36 -9.52
C PRO A 140 -17.37 -6.88 -9.14
N HIS A 141 -16.71 -6.02 -9.92
CA HIS A 141 -16.62 -4.58 -9.63
C HIS A 141 -17.98 -3.90 -9.52
N PHE A 142 -18.95 -4.35 -10.31
CA PHE A 142 -20.32 -3.89 -10.28
C PHE A 142 -21.25 -4.97 -10.83
N ILE A 143 -22.50 -4.94 -10.39
CA ILE A 143 -23.58 -5.77 -10.94
C ILE A 143 -24.49 -4.83 -11.72
N ARG A 144 -24.67 -5.10 -13.02
CA ARG A 144 -25.60 -4.35 -13.85
C ARG A 144 -27.01 -4.90 -13.63
N ARG A 145 -27.97 -4.02 -13.36
CA ARG A 145 -29.39 -4.38 -13.40
C ARG A 145 -29.96 -4.22 -14.80
N THR A 146 -29.59 -3.14 -15.47
CA THR A 146 -30.23 -2.67 -16.69
C THR A 146 -29.20 -2.04 -17.62
N ILE A 147 -29.38 -2.19 -18.92
CA ILE A 147 -28.57 -1.58 -19.97
C ILE A 147 -29.49 -0.78 -20.88
N ILE A 148 -29.19 0.50 -21.09
CA ILE A 148 -29.91 1.34 -22.05
C ILE A 148 -29.13 1.33 -23.35
N LYS A 149 -29.74 0.85 -24.43
CA LYS A 149 -29.14 0.82 -25.77
C LYS A 149 -30.15 1.34 -26.78
N ASN A 150 -29.78 2.38 -27.54
CA ASN A 150 -30.64 3.03 -28.53
C ASN A 150 -32.00 3.52 -27.96
N GLY A 151 -32.02 3.98 -26.71
CA GLY A 151 -33.26 4.43 -26.04
C GLY A 151 -34.12 3.31 -25.43
N GLU A 152 -33.79 2.04 -25.70
CA GLU A 152 -34.50 0.90 -25.11
C GLU A 152 -33.83 0.46 -23.81
N ILE A 153 -34.65 0.24 -22.79
CA ILE A 153 -34.26 -0.30 -21.48
C ILE A 153 -34.30 -1.83 -21.58
N ARG A 154 -33.14 -2.47 -21.54
CA ARG A 154 -33.02 -3.94 -21.54
C ARG A 154 -32.50 -4.44 -20.20
N SER A 155 -33.03 -5.54 -19.70
CA SER A 155 -32.50 -6.19 -18.49
C SER A 155 -31.08 -6.70 -18.79
N ALA A 156 -30.13 -6.45 -17.88
CA ALA A 156 -28.77 -6.97 -18.05
C ALA A 156 -28.73 -8.51 -17.98
N TYR A 157 -29.73 -9.13 -17.35
CA TYR A 157 -29.85 -10.58 -17.21
C TYR A 157 -30.26 -11.30 -18.50
N ASP A 158 -30.98 -10.61 -19.40
CA ASP A 158 -31.46 -11.22 -20.64
C ASP A 158 -30.31 -11.49 -21.63
N SER A 159 -29.24 -10.70 -21.54
CA SER A 159 -28.04 -10.83 -22.39
C SER A 159 -27.06 -11.94 -21.96
N VAL A 160 -27.31 -12.64 -20.85
CA VAL A 160 -26.44 -13.71 -20.33
C VAL A 160 -26.92 -15.11 -20.79
N LYS A 161 -28.11 -15.20 -21.42
CA LYS A 161 -28.74 -16.46 -21.84
C LYS A 161 -28.39 -16.96 -23.25
N THR A 162 -27.42 -16.35 -23.93
CA THR A 162 -26.91 -16.76 -25.25
C THR A 162 -25.39 -16.87 -25.20
#